data_AF-A0A4Y6IAU3-F1
#
_entry.id   AF-A0A4Y6IAU3-F1
#
_cell.length_a   1.000
_cell.length_b   1.000
_cell.length_c   1.000
_cell.angle_alpha   90.00
_cell.angle_beta   90.00
_cell.angle_gamma   90.00
#
_symmetry.space_group_name_H-M   'P 1'
#
loop_
_entity.id
_entity.type
_entity.pdbx_description
1 polymer ?
#
loop_
_entity_poly.entity_id
_entity_poly.type
_entity_poly.pdbx_seq_one_letter_code
_entity_poly.pdbx_strand_id
1 'polypeptide(L)'
;MLDKAKEYLGALSAEQRIMILQYNRSRPRTTKLWYSYQAVWFKRFMHALQLRQDKEYLRQELAVLLTATDTLKSAQYQELITANSQALARLVAALQTSLSAKQQQKIMATMTQLAADLDELSADGLNNIASHPQP
;
A
#
# COMPACT_ATOMS: atom_id res chain seq x y z
N MET A 1 5.13 3.19 -12.07
CA MET A 1 5.37 4.46 -11.34
C MET A 1 5.17 5.69 -12.21
N LEU A 2 5.71 5.73 -13.44
CA LEU A 2 5.49 6.85 -14.36
C LEU A 2 4.00 7.16 -14.59
N ASP A 3 3.17 6.14 -14.76
CA ASP A 3 1.73 6.36 -15.00
C ASP A 3 1.01 6.90 -13.77
N LYS A 4 1.33 6.37 -12.58
CA LYS A 4 0.86 6.92 -11.31
C LYS A 4 1.32 8.36 -11.11
N ALA A 5 2.57 8.70 -11.42
CA ALA A 5 3.02 10.08 -11.35
C ALA A 5 2.24 10.99 -12.31
N LYS A 6 1.91 10.54 -13.53
CA LYS A 6 1.08 11.32 -14.47
C LYS A 6 -0.36 11.48 -14.00
N GLU A 7 -0.93 10.47 -13.36
CA GLU A 7 -2.26 10.50 -12.78
C GLU A 7 -2.40 11.68 -11.80
N TYR A 8 -1.47 11.79 -10.84
CA TYR A 8 -1.47 12.86 -9.84
C TYR A 8 -0.92 14.21 -10.36
N LEU A 9 0.19 14.20 -11.10
CA LEU A 9 0.89 15.42 -11.49
C LEU A 9 0.42 15.97 -12.85
N GLY A 10 -0.14 15.13 -13.73
CA GLY A 10 -0.38 15.48 -15.14
C GLY A 10 0.85 15.26 -16.01
N ALA A 11 1.07 16.13 -17.01
CA ALA A 11 2.24 16.02 -17.87
C ALA A 11 3.53 16.19 -17.06
N LEU A 12 4.48 15.27 -17.23
CA LEU A 12 5.76 15.27 -16.51
C LEU A 12 6.83 16.00 -17.30
N SER A 13 7.61 16.85 -16.63
CA SER A 13 8.81 17.47 -17.20
C SER A 13 9.89 16.42 -17.50
N ALA A 14 10.90 16.79 -18.28
CA ALA A 14 12.05 15.92 -18.54
C ALA A 14 12.80 15.57 -17.25
N GLU A 15 12.98 16.56 -16.37
CA GLU A 15 13.62 16.39 -15.06
C GLU A 15 12.85 15.40 -14.17
N GLN A 16 11.53 15.56 -14.03
CA GLN A 16 10.68 14.67 -13.24
C GLN A 16 10.72 13.23 -13.77
N ARG A 17 10.76 13.05 -15.09
CA ARG A 17 10.91 11.73 -15.72
C ARG A 17 12.25 11.09 -15.36
N ILE A 18 13.33 11.86 -15.38
CA ILE A 18 14.67 11.38 -15.01
C ILE A 18 14.68 10.94 -13.54
N MET A 19 14.14 11.74 -12.62
CA MET A 19 14.05 11.39 -11.19
C MET A 19 13.31 10.06 -10.98
N ILE A 20 12.17 9.88 -11.64
CA ILE A 20 11.36 8.65 -11.53
C ILE A 20 12.10 7.45 -12.14
N LEU A 21 12.77 7.62 -13.28
CA LEU A 21 13.55 6.54 -13.91
C LEU A 21 14.74 6.12 -13.05
N GLN A 22 15.46 7.08 -12.46
CA GLN A 22 16.57 6.82 -11.55
C GLN A 22 16.09 6.02 -10.33
N TYR A 23 15.00 6.46 -9.67
CA TYR A 23 14.40 5.71 -8.56
C TYR A 23 14.02 4.27 -8.97
N ASN A 24 13.38 4.09 -10.12
CA ASN A 24 12.98 2.75 -10.58
C ASN A 24 14.17 1.84 -10.84
N ARG A 25 15.31 2.41 -11.26
CA ARG A 25 16.54 1.67 -11.53
C ARG A 25 17.31 1.34 -10.25
N SER A 26 17.29 2.23 -9.26
CA SER A 26 18.09 2.08 -8.03
C SER A 26 17.39 1.26 -6.93
N ARG A 27 16.05 1.17 -6.95
CA ARG A 27 15.30 0.48 -5.89
C ARG A 27 15.57 -1.03 -5.91
N PRO A 28 15.90 -1.64 -4.76
CA PRO A 28 15.95 -3.09 -4.63
C PRO A 28 14.66 -3.79 -5.09
N ARG A 29 14.82 -4.85 -5.88
CA ARG A 29 13.69 -5.69 -6.31
C ARG A 29 13.23 -6.59 -5.17
N THR A 30 12.00 -6.41 -4.73
CA THR A 30 11.41 -7.21 -3.64
C THR A 30 10.49 -8.34 -4.13
N THR A 31 10.23 -8.43 -5.44
CA THR A 31 9.25 -9.37 -6.01
C THR A 31 9.46 -10.82 -5.58
N LYS A 32 10.70 -11.31 -5.59
CA LYS A 32 11.02 -12.68 -5.15
C LYS A 32 10.70 -12.89 -3.66
N LEU A 33 11.04 -11.92 -2.81
CA LEU A 33 10.78 -11.98 -1.37
C LEU A 33 9.28 -11.86 -1.07
N TRP A 34 8.55 -11.06 -1.83
CA TRP A 34 7.09 -11.01 -1.76
C TRP A 34 6.47 -12.37 -2.10
N TYR A 35 6.91 -13.03 -3.18
CA TYR A 35 6.44 -14.39 -3.51
C TYR A 35 6.75 -15.39 -2.39
N SER A 36 7.95 -15.34 -1.80
CA SER A 36 8.30 -16.20 -0.67
C SER A 36 7.39 -15.97 0.54
N TYR A 37 7.13 -14.71 0.89
CA TYR A 37 6.18 -14.34 1.94
C TYR A 37 4.75 -14.85 1.64
N GLN A 38 4.26 -14.70 0.41
CA GLN A 38 2.94 -15.19 0.00
C GLN A 38 2.82 -16.71 0.09
N ALA A 39 3.89 -17.44 -0.28
CA ALA A 39 3.90 -18.89 -0.16
C ALA A 39 3.82 -19.35 1.32
N VAL A 40 4.51 -18.66 2.22
CA VAL A 40 4.43 -18.92 3.67
C VAL A 40 3.03 -18.64 4.20
N TRP A 41 2.45 -17.48 3.84
CA TRP A 41 1.10 -17.11 4.24
C TRP A 41 0.07 -18.15 3.77
N PHE A 42 0.12 -18.54 2.49
CA PHE A 42 -0.82 -19.51 1.92
C PHE A 42 -0.70 -20.88 2.58
N LYS A 43 0.53 -21.35 2.82
CA LYS A 43 0.76 -22.63 3.50
C LYS A 43 0.15 -22.63 4.91
N ARG A 44 0.36 -21.57 5.69
CA ARG A 44 -0.20 -21.44 7.04
C ARG A 44 -1.73 -21.35 7.02
N PHE A 45 -2.28 -20.55 6.11
CA PHE A 45 -3.73 -20.42 5.96
C PHE A 45 -4.39 -21.76 5.61
N MET A 46 -3.84 -22.48 4.62
CA MET A 46 -4.33 -23.81 4.27
C MET A 46 -4.25 -24.79 5.44
N HIS A 47 -3.19 -24.74 6.23
CA HIS A 47 -3.04 -25.59 7.40
C HIS A 47 -4.07 -25.25 8.50
N ALA A 48 -4.31 -23.96 8.75
CA ALA A 48 -5.37 -23.50 9.66
C ALA A 48 -6.76 -24.02 9.23
N LEU A 49 -7.06 -24.00 7.93
CA LEU A 49 -8.32 -24.55 7.40
C LEU A 49 -8.43 -26.07 7.49
N GLN A 50 -7.31 -26.79 7.35
CA GLN A 50 -7.25 -28.24 7.57
C GLN A 50 -7.57 -28.59 9.03
N LEU A 51 -7.07 -27.78 9.96
CA LEU A 51 -7.27 -27.95 11.41
C LEU A 51 -8.47 -27.15 11.96
N ARG A 52 -9.41 -26.71 11.11
CA ARG A 52 -10.54 -25.82 11.50
C ARG A 52 -11.47 -26.35 12.61
N GLN A 53 -11.37 -27.63 12.96
CA GLN A 53 -12.11 -28.22 14.07
C GLN A 53 -11.49 -27.82 15.42
N ASP A 54 -10.17 -27.58 15.45
CA ASP A 54 -9.49 -26.93 16.56
C ASP A 54 -9.74 -25.42 16.47
N LYS A 55 -10.77 -24.96 17.17
CA LYS A 55 -11.22 -23.57 17.15
C LYS A 55 -10.18 -22.62 17.73
N GLU A 56 -9.43 -23.07 18.73
CA GLU A 56 -8.43 -22.22 19.37
C GLU A 56 -7.21 -22.05 18.48
N TYR A 57 -6.72 -23.13 17.88
CA TYR A 57 -5.66 -23.06 16.87
C TYR A 57 -6.05 -22.18 15.68
N LEU A 58 -7.25 -22.39 15.13
CA LEU A 58 -7.76 -21.59 14.01
C LEU A 58 -7.82 -20.10 14.36
N ARG A 59 -8.33 -19.77 15.54
CA ARG A 59 -8.43 -18.38 16.02
C ARG A 59 -7.05 -17.73 16.13
N GLN A 60 -6.07 -18.43 16.70
CA GLN A 60 -4.70 -17.93 16.83
C GLN A 60 -4.03 -17.72 15.47
N GLU A 61 -4.14 -18.69 14.55
CA GLU A 61 -3.56 -18.55 13.21
C GLU A 61 -4.21 -17.41 12.43
N LEU A 62 -5.55 -17.29 12.45
CA LEU A 62 -6.24 -16.20 11.76
C LEU A 62 -5.88 -14.83 12.33
N ALA A 63 -5.69 -14.71 13.66
CA ALA A 63 -5.21 -13.46 14.24
C ALA A 63 -3.86 -13.05 13.62
N VAL A 64 -2.89 -13.97 13.55
CA VAL A 64 -1.59 -13.68 12.92
C VAL A 64 -1.72 -13.37 11.43
N LEU A 65 -2.48 -14.20 10.69
CA LEU A 65 -2.61 -14.12 9.23
C LEU A 65 -3.39 -12.90 8.75
N LEU A 66 -4.20 -12.27 9.61
CA LEU A 66 -5.02 -11.10 9.26
C LEU A 66 -4.49 -9.80 9.85
N THR A 67 -3.91 -9.81 11.06
CA THR A 67 -3.51 -8.57 11.76
C THR A 67 -2.01 -8.42 11.96
N ALA A 68 -1.25 -9.51 11.97
CA ALA A 68 0.19 -9.49 12.24
C ALA A 68 1.03 -10.03 11.07
N THR A 69 0.59 -9.79 9.83
CA THR A 69 1.21 -10.39 8.63
C THR A 69 2.67 -9.98 8.39
N ASP A 70 3.12 -8.85 8.96
CA ASP A 70 4.52 -8.43 8.93
C ASP A 70 5.45 -9.43 9.62
N THR A 71 4.96 -10.14 10.65
CA THR A 71 5.73 -11.18 11.36
C THR A 71 6.13 -12.36 10.47
N LEU A 72 5.44 -12.55 9.34
CA LEU A 72 5.72 -13.62 8.38
C LEU A 72 6.78 -13.21 7.35
N LYS A 73 7.11 -11.92 7.26
CA LYS A 73 8.13 -11.41 6.33
C LYS A 73 9.50 -11.71 6.89
N SER A 74 10.43 -12.18 6.07
CA SER A 74 11.82 -12.31 6.49
C SER A 74 12.42 -10.95 6.86
N ALA A 75 13.42 -10.94 7.74
CA ALA A 75 14.13 -9.71 8.13
C ALA A 75 14.66 -8.96 6.89
N GLN A 76 15.26 -9.69 5.95
CA GLN A 76 15.71 -9.13 4.67
C GLN A 76 14.55 -8.47 3.89
N TYR A 77 13.36 -9.06 3.87
CA TYR A 77 12.23 -8.46 3.17
C TYR A 77 11.77 -7.17 3.86
N GLN A 78 11.69 -7.17 5.19
CA GLN A 78 11.33 -5.99 5.99
C GLN A 78 12.32 -4.83 5.80
N GLU A 79 13.62 -5.13 5.77
CA GLU A 79 14.67 -4.14 5.50
C GLU A 79 14.51 -3.52 4.11
N LEU A 80 14.31 -4.35 3.07
CA LEU A 80 14.21 -3.86 1.70
C LEU A 80 12.94 -3.06 1.43
N ILE A 81 11.79 -3.43 2.02
CA ILE A 81 10.58 -2.61 1.90
C ILE A 81 10.74 -1.28 2.65
N THR A 82 11.39 -1.29 3.82
CA THR A 82 11.70 -0.06 4.58
C THR A 82 12.61 0.87 3.77
N ALA A 83 13.69 0.32 3.20
CA ALA A 83 14.61 1.09 2.35
C ALA A 83 13.90 1.64 1.10
N ASN A 84 13.03 0.85 0.47
CA ASN A 84 12.23 1.29 -0.67
C ASN A 84 11.26 2.42 -0.28
N SER A 85 10.61 2.33 0.88
CA SER A 85 9.72 3.38 1.39
C SER A 85 10.48 4.70 1.65
N GLN A 86 11.68 4.62 2.23
CA GLN A 86 12.53 5.80 2.42
C GLN A 86 13.02 6.41 1.10
N ALA A 87 13.36 5.57 0.12
CA ALA A 87 13.72 6.03 -1.23
C ALA A 87 12.54 6.70 -1.93
N LEU A 88 11.32 6.17 -1.74
CA LEU A 88 10.10 6.76 -2.27
C LEU A 88 9.82 8.12 -1.63
N ALA A 89 9.95 8.24 -0.30
CA ALA A 89 9.74 9.51 0.40
C ALA A 89 10.69 10.61 -0.13
N ARG A 90 11.96 10.26 -0.35
CA ARG A 90 12.94 11.18 -0.95
C ARG A 90 12.57 11.59 -2.38
N LEU A 91 12.11 10.64 -3.20
CA LEU A 91 11.62 10.95 -4.55
C LEU A 91 10.42 11.91 -4.49
N VAL A 92 9.45 11.66 -3.60
CA VAL A 92 8.27 12.51 -3.46
C VAL A 92 8.66 13.93 -3.05
N ALA A 93 9.58 14.10 -2.11
CA ALA A 93 10.10 15.42 -1.73
C ALA A 93 10.78 16.14 -2.91
N ALA A 94 11.64 15.44 -3.66
CA ALA A 94 12.29 16.01 -4.84
C ALA A 94 11.27 16.40 -5.93
N LEU A 95 10.26 15.57 -6.16
CA LEU A 95 9.18 15.87 -7.10
C LEU A 95 8.40 17.11 -6.65
N GLN A 96 8.07 17.23 -5.35
CA GLN A 96 7.35 18.37 -4.78
C GLN A 96 8.10 19.69 -5.05
N THR A 97 9.42 19.71 -4.91
CA THR A 97 10.23 20.90 -5.19
C THR A 97 10.33 21.24 -6.68
N SER A 98 10.03 20.28 -7.56
CA SER A 98 10.08 20.45 -9.03
C SER A 98 8.72 20.81 -9.67
N LEU A 99 7.66 20.95 -8.88
CA LEU A 99 6.31 21.14 -9.42
C LEU A 99 6.13 22.53 -10.01
N SER A 100 5.54 22.58 -11.20
CA SER A 100 4.95 23.83 -11.70
C SER A 100 3.66 24.19 -10.96
N ALA A 101 3.25 25.46 -11.01
CA ALA A 101 1.99 25.93 -10.41
C ALA A 101 0.77 25.11 -10.87
N LYS A 102 0.71 24.73 -12.15
CA LYS A 102 -0.36 23.88 -12.71
C LYS A 102 -0.37 22.48 -12.07
N GLN A 103 0.81 21.89 -11.87
CA GLN A 103 0.92 20.57 -11.24
C GLN A 103 0.57 20.64 -9.74
N GLN A 104 0.95 21.71 -9.04
CA GLN A 104 0.56 21.95 -7.65
C GLN A 104 -0.97 22.04 -7.51
N GLN A 105 -1.62 22.83 -8.36
CA GLN A 105 -3.09 22.94 -8.37
C GLN A 105 -3.77 21.59 -8.62
N LYS A 106 -3.25 20.80 -9.58
CA LYS A 106 -3.78 19.47 -9.87
C LYS A 106 -3.70 18.53 -8.67
N ILE A 107 -2.54 18.46 -8.01
CA ILE A 107 -2.38 17.62 -6.82
C ILE A 107 -3.36 18.04 -5.74
N MET A 108 -3.50 19.34 -5.46
CA MET A 108 -4.44 19.83 -4.46
C MET A 108 -5.88 19.42 -4.80
N ALA A 109 -6.31 19.58 -6.06
CA ALA A 109 -7.63 19.12 -6.49
C ALA A 109 -7.82 17.61 -6.30
N THR A 110 -6.82 16.80 -6.64
CA THR A 110 -6.88 15.34 -6.43
C THR A 110 -6.96 14.97 -4.95
N MET A 111 -6.24 15.68 -4.07
CA MET A 111 -6.29 15.44 -2.62
C MET A 111 -7.64 15.86 -2.02
N THR A 112 -8.20 16.98 -2.46
CA THR A 112 -9.54 17.41 -2.06
C THR A 112 -10.60 16.38 -2.48
N GLN A 113 -10.52 15.86 -3.71
CA GLN A 113 -11.43 14.81 -4.16
C GLN A 113 -11.29 13.55 -3.32
N LEU A 114 -10.06 13.10 -3.07
CA LEU A 114 -9.83 11.90 -2.25
C LEU A 114 -10.37 12.06 -0.83
N ALA A 115 -10.24 13.24 -0.22
CA ALA A 115 -10.82 13.51 1.09
C ALA A 115 -12.35 13.41 1.05
N ALA A 116 -12.99 13.99 0.03
CA ALA A 116 -14.44 13.91 -0.16
C ALA A 116 -14.91 12.45 -0.36
N ASP A 117 -14.20 11.67 -1.18
CA ASP A 117 -14.52 10.25 -1.41
C ASP A 117 -14.41 9.43 -0.10
N LEU A 118 -13.44 9.74 0.75
CA LEU A 118 -13.28 9.10 2.06
C LEU A 118 -14.40 9.49 3.04
N ASP A 119 -14.80 10.77 3.04
CA ASP A 119 -15.92 11.23 3.85
C ASP A 119 -17.22 10.54 3.43
N GLU A 120 -17.49 10.43 2.13
CA GLU A 120 -18.63 9.71 1.57
C GLU A 120 -18.62 8.23 1.95
N LEU A 121 -17.50 7.54 1.75
CA LEU A 121 -17.33 6.13 2.16
C LEU A 121 -17.56 5.92 3.66
N SER A 122 -17.12 6.87 4.49
CA SER A 122 -17.34 6.80 5.93
C SER A 122 -18.82 6.96 6.29
N ALA A 123 -19.52 7.90 5.64
CA ALA A 123 -20.94 8.15 5.83
C ALA A 123 -21.81 6.97 5.36
N ASP A 124 -21.48 6.39 4.20
CA ASP A 124 -22.16 5.20 3.66
C ASP A 124 -21.93 3.96 4.52
N GLY A 125 -20.70 3.77 5.00
CA GLY A 125 -20.36 2.70 5.95
C GLY A 125 -21.17 2.81 7.24
N LEU A 126 -21.33 4.02 7.79
CA LEU A 126 -22.12 4.29 9.00
C LEU A 126 -23.63 4.11 8.77
N ASN A 127 -24.15 4.53 7.61
CA ASN A 127 -25.57 4.33 7.26
C ASN A 127 -25.94 2.86 7.04
N ASN A 128 -25.04 2.05 6.48
CA ASN A 128 -25.25 0.61 6.34
C ASN A 128 -25.25 -0.12 7.71
N ILE A 129 -24.48 0.35 8.68
CA ILE A 129 -24.49 -0.19 10.05
C ILE A 129 -25.78 0.22 10.80
N ALA A 130 -26.27 1.45 10.60
CA ALA A 130 -27.52 1.93 11.21
C ALA A 130 -28.79 1.29 10.63
N SER A 131 -28.74 0.79 9.39
CA SER A 131 -29.89 0.17 8.68
C SER A 131 -30.10 -1.32 8.99
N HIS A 132 -29.13 -1.95 9.68
CA HIS A 132 -29.23 -3.31 10.20
C HIS A 132 -28.84 -3.33 11.69
N PRO A 133 -29.74 -2.91 12.59
CA PRO A 133 -29.54 -3.16 14.01
C PRO A 133 -29.45 -4.68 14.21
N GLN A 134 -28.35 -5.15 14.82
CA GLN A 134 -28.18 -6.54 15.23
C GLN A 134 -29.38 -6.98 16.09
N PRO A 135 -29.87 -8.22 15.94
CA PRO A 135 -30.88 -8.79 16.85
C PRO A 135 -30.33 -8.98 18.27
#